data_AF-X0ZXL9-F1
#
_entry.id   AF-X0ZXL9-F1
#
_cell.length_a   1.000
_cell.length_b   1.000
_cell.length_c   1.000
_cell.angle_alpha   90.00
_cell.angle_beta   90.00
_cell.angle_gamma   90.00
#
_symmetry.space_group_name_H-M   'P 1'
#
loop_
_entity.id
_entity.type
_entity.pdbx_description
1 polymer ?
#
loop_
_entity_poly.entity_id
_entity_poly.type
_entity_poly.pdbx_seq_one_letter_code
_entity_poly.pdbx_strand_id
1 'polypeptide(L)'
;MKLDRFTFRAQEALENAQTIAEENHQSEITPEHLLFALIEQKDGIGSPLLKRVGADTNIIKNSLQKKMEDSPKVYGGNQAYISASLNEILKDAQAETTQ
;
A
#
# COMPACT_ATOMS: atom_id res chain seq x y z
N MET A 1 6.35 -12.27 8.51
CA MET A 1 4.95 -11.84 8.63
C MET A 1 4.08 -12.94 8.02
N LYS A 2 2.91 -13.26 8.59
CA LYS A 2 1.99 -14.22 7.97
C LYS A 2 0.80 -13.46 7.37
N LEU A 3 0.72 -13.41 6.05
CA LEU A 3 -0.32 -12.71 5.29
C LEU A 3 -1.72 -13.31 5.51
N ASP A 4 -1.78 -14.59 5.86
CA ASP A 4 -3.00 -15.34 6.17
C ASP A 4 -3.81 -14.76 7.35
N ARG A 5 -3.20 -13.90 8.19
CA ARG A 5 -3.88 -13.23 9.31
C ARG A 5 -4.65 -11.98 8.90
N PHE A 6 -4.47 -11.48 7.68
CA PHE A 6 -5.21 -10.34 7.16
C PHE A 6 -6.50 -10.78 6.46
N THR A 7 -7.46 -9.87 6.37
CA THR A 7 -8.69 -10.11 5.60
C THR A 7 -8.34 -10.33 4.12
N PHE A 8 -9.21 -11.02 3.39
CA PHE A 8 -9.05 -11.21 1.94
C PHE A 8 -8.87 -9.87 1.19
N ARG A 9 -9.61 -8.83 1.61
CA ARG A 9 -9.48 -7.48 1.04
C ARG A 9 -8.13 -6.84 1.33
N ALA A 10 -7.58 -7.03 2.52
CA ALA A 10 -6.24 -6.51 2.85
C ALA A 10 -5.14 -7.27 2.10
N GLN A 11 -5.30 -8.59 1.88
CA GLN A 11 -4.40 -9.37 1.03
C GLN A 11 -4.44 -8.88 -0.42
N GLU A 12 -5.64 -8.71 -1.00
CA GLU A 12 -5.83 -8.12 -2.33
C GLU A 12 -5.21 -6.73 -2.45
N ALA A 13 -5.30 -5.89 -1.41
CA ALA A 13 -4.66 -4.58 -1.41
C ALA A 13 -3.12 -4.66 -1.42
N LEU A 14 -2.53 -5.66 -0.75
CA LEU A 14 -1.09 -5.90 -0.77
C LEU A 14 -0.61 -6.43 -2.13
N GLU A 15 -1.39 -7.30 -2.77
CA GLU A 15 -1.12 -7.75 -4.14
C GLU A 15 -1.17 -6.58 -5.13
N ASN A 16 -2.20 -5.73 -5.04
CA ASN A 16 -2.29 -4.52 -5.85
C ASN A 16 -1.12 -3.55 -5.58
N ALA A 17 -0.68 -3.42 -4.34
CA ALA A 17 0.49 -2.61 -3.98
C ALA A 17 1.78 -3.15 -4.61
N GLN A 18 1.93 -4.47 -4.70
CA GLN A 18 3.04 -5.10 -5.43
C GLN A 18 3.00 -4.73 -6.92
N THR A 19 1.83 -4.88 -7.57
CA THR A 19 1.65 -4.50 -8.97
C THR A 19 2.02 -3.04 -9.21
N ILE A 20 1.57 -2.11 -8.35
CA ILE A 20 1.90 -0.69 -8.47
C ILE A 20 3.41 -0.44 -8.35
N ALA A 21 4.10 -1.11 -7.43
CA ALA A 21 5.55 -0.97 -7.29
C ALA A 21 6.28 -1.47 -8.55
N GLU A 22 5.84 -2.60 -9.11
CA GLU A 22 6.43 -3.20 -10.31
C GLU A 22 6.19 -2.35 -11.57
N GLU A 23 4.98 -1.80 -11.73
CA GLU A 23 4.62 -0.86 -12.80
C GLU A 23 5.46 0.42 -12.75
N ASN A 24 5.80 0.89 -11.55
CA ASN A 24 6.68 2.04 -11.34
C ASN A 24 8.18 1.69 -11.41
N HIS A 25 8.52 0.43 -11.68
CA HIS A 25 9.89 -0.10 -11.69
C HIS A 25 10.63 0.08 -10.36
N GLN A 26 9.95 -0.12 -9.24
CA GLN A 26 10.55 -0.03 -7.91
C GLN A 26 10.75 -1.44 -7.34
N SER A 27 11.89 -1.66 -6.69
CA SER A 27 12.22 -2.96 -6.08
C SER A 27 11.50 -3.21 -4.75
N GLU A 28 10.91 -2.17 -4.16
CA GLU A 28 10.31 -2.22 -2.83
C GLU A 28 8.82 -1.84 -2.85
N ILE A 29 8.02 -2.61 -2.13
CA ILE A 29 6.65 -2.25 -1.76
C ILE A 29 6.72 -1.38 -0.51
N THR A 30 6.30 -0.14 -0.63
CA THR A 30 6.36 0.89 0.41
C THR A 30 4.97 1.16 0.98
N PRO A 31 4.86 1.89 2.10
CA PRO A 31 3.57 2.35 2.62
C PRO A 31 2.77 3.17 1.60
N GLU A 32 3.44 3.91 0.72
CA GLU A 32 2.81 4.66 -0.36
C GLU A 32 2.06 3.76 -1.35
N HIS A 33 2.66 2.65 -1.78
CA HIS A 33 2.01 1.66 -2.65
C HIS A 33 0.77 1.07 -2.00
N LEU A 34 0.88 0.67 -0.72
CA LEU A 34 -0.24 0.07 -0.01
C LEU A 34 -1.38 1.08 0.20
N LEU A 35 -1.07 2.31 0.61
CA LEU A 35 -2.09 3.32 0.81
C LEU A 35 -2.79 3.67 -0.50
N PHE A 36 -2.05 3.81 -1.60
CA PHE A 36 -2.64 4.05 -2.92
C PHE A 36 -3.57 2.89 -3.31
N ALA A 37 -3.13 1.65 -3.14
CA ALA A 37 -3.94 0.45 -3.41
C ALA A 37 -5.22 0.41 -2.56
N LEU A 38 -5.14 0.74 -1.27
CA LEU A 38 -6.30 0.79 -0.37
C LEU A 38 -7.32 1.87 -0.74
N ILE A 39 -6.86 2.98 -1.33
CA ILE A 39 -7.75 4.06 -1.79
C ILE A 39 -8.42 3.70 -3.11
N GLU A 40 -7.70 3.05 -4.02
CA GLU A 40 -8.20 2.63 -5.34
C GLU A 40 -9.03 1.33 -5.29
N GLN A 41 -8.90 0.53 -4.23
CA GLN A 41 -9.62 -0.73 -4.08
C GLN A 41 -11.14 -0.51 -4.16
N LYS A 42 -11.76 -1.10 -5.20
CA LYS A 42 -13.22 -1.14 -5.34
C LYS A 42 -13.84 -1.91 -4.19
N ASP A 43 -14.94 -1.39 -3.66
CA ASP A 43 -15.63 -1.94 -2.49
C ASP A 43 -14.75 -2.07 -1.23
N GLY A 44 -13.59 -1.40 -1.21
CA GLY A 44 -12.71 -1.28 -0.06
C GLY A 44 -13.15 -0.17 0.90
N ILE A 45 -12.60 -0.20 2.11
CA ILE A 45 -12.94 0.77 3.17
C ILE A 45 -11.97 1.96 3.24
N GLY A 46 -10.83 1.93 2.55
CA GLY A 46 -9.78 2.96 2.62
C GLY A 46 -10.28 4.34 2.20
N SER A 47 -10.85 4.45 1.00
CA SER A 47 -11.41 5.71 0.49
C SER A 47 -12.59 6.24 1.32
N PRO A 48 -13.61 5.43 1.68
CA PRO A 48 -14.68 5.86 2.59
C PRO A 48 -14.19 6.36 3.96
N LEU A 49 -13.21 5.71 4.57
CA LEU A 49 -12.66 6.10 5.87
C LEU A 49 -11.97 7.47 5.82
N LEU A 50 -11.13 7.70 4.81
CA LEU A 50 -10.46 8.98 4.60
C LEU A 50 -11.46 10.11 4.35
N LYS A 51 -12.49 9.88 3.53
CA LYS A 51 -13.56 10.85 3.31
C LYS A 51 -14.33 11.18 4.59
N ARG A 52 -14.56 10.18 5.44
CA ARG A 52 -15.27 10.36 6.72
C ARG A 52 -14.52 11.28 7.69
N VAL A 53 -13.19 11.29 7.64
CA VAL A 53 -12.36 12.21 8.45
C VAL A 53 -12.11 13.55 7.76
N GLY A 54 -12.79 13.84 6.64
CA GLY A 54 -12.70 15.10 5.91
C GLY A 54 -11.52 15.19 4.94
N ALA A 55 -10.83 14.10 4.66
CA ALA A 55 -9.72 14.10 3.72
C ALA A 55 -10.19 13.97 2.26
N ASP A 56 -9.56 14.72 1.36
CA ASP A 56 -9.75 14.58 -0.08
C ASP A 56 -8.84 13.47 -0.63
N THR A 57 -9.46 12.34 -1.00
CA THR A 57 -8.74 11.18 -1.53
C THR A 57 -8.02 11.46 -2.85
N ASN A 58 -8.48 12.43 -3.65
CA ASN A 58 -7.81 12.78 -4.90
C ASN A 58 -6.49 13.52 -4.63
N ILE A 59 -6.48 14.44 -3.65
CA ILE A 59 -5.26 15.15 -3.23
C ILE A 59 -4.24 14.16 -2.67
N ILE A 60 -4.69 13.21 -1.84
CA ILE A 60 -3.83 12.16 -1.28
C ILE A 60 -3.22 11.31 -2.40
N LYS A 61 -4.04 10.80 -3.32
CA LYS A 61 -3.56 9.97 -4.43
C LYS A 61 -2.53 10.69 -5.30
N ASN A 62 -2.79 11.94 -5.66
CA ASN A 62 -1.85 12.73 -6.47
C ASN A 62 -0.52 12.94 -5.73
N SER A 63 -0.58 13.16 -4.41
CA SER A 63 0.62 13.33 -3.57
C SER A 63 1.42 12.03 -3.45
N LEU A 64 0.73 10.89 -3.31
CA LEU A 64 1.34 9.56 -3.30
C LEU A 64 2.00 9.25 -4.63
N GLN A 65 1.30 9.49 -5.74
CA GLN A 65 1.83 9.26 -7.08
C GLN A 65 3.12 10.04 -7.32
N LYS A 66 3.13 11.33 -6.99
CA LYS A 66 4.35 12.15 -7.10
C LYS A 66 5.51 11.59 -6.26
N LYS A 67 5.26 11.18 -5.02
CA LYS A 67 6.30 10.57 -4.16
C LYS A 67 6.86 9.27 -4.75
N MET A 68 5.99 8.45 -5.33
CA MET A 68 6.39 7.19 -5.97
C MET A 68 7.22 7.49 -7.23
N GLU A 69 6.83 8.47 -8.04
CA GLU A 69 7.58 8.90 -9.22
C GLU A 69 9.00 9.41 -8.89
N ASP A 70 9.18 10.06 -7.74
CA ASP A 70 10.46 10.56 -7.24
C ASP A 70 11.38 9.45 -6.69
N SER A 71 10.90 8.21 -6.56
CA SER A 71 11.67 7.10 -5.98
C SER A 71 12.59 6.41 -7.00
N PRO A 72 13.71 5.77 -6.55
CA PRO A 72 14.64 5.10 -7.45
C PRO A 72 13.98 3.99 -8.28
N LYS A 73 14.30 3.96 -9.58
CA LYS A 73 13.86 2.92 -10.51
C LYS A 73 14.94 1.85 -10.69
N VAL A 74 14.54 0.59 -10.63
CA VAL A 74 15.40 -0.58 -10.76
C VAL A 74 14.89 -1.43 -11.93
N TYR A 75 15.78 -1.66 -12.91
CA TYR A 75 15.49 -2.49 -14.07
C TYR A 75 16.22 -3.83 -13.95
N GLY A 76 15.55 -4.93 -14.32
CA GLY A 76 16.12 -6.28 -14.24
C GLY A 76 16.14 -6.87 -12.82
N GLY A 77 15.39 -6.27 -11.88
CA GLY A 77 15.17 -6.82 -10.55
C GLY A 77 14.15 -7.96 -10.56
N ASN A 78 14.18 -8.78 -9.51
CA ASN A 78 13.12 -9.75 -9.21
C ASN A 78 11.86 -9.02 -8.70
N GLN A 79 10.82 -9.82 -8.41
CA GLN A 79 9.57 -9.39 -7.79
C GLN A 79 9.80 -8.43 -6.60
N ALA A 80 8.99 -7.37 -6.53
CA ALA A 80 9.15 -6.34 -5.49
C ALA A 80 8.96 -6.95 -4.09
N TYR A 81 9.84 -6.58 -3.15
CA TYR A 81 9.80 -7.06 -1.78
C TYR A 81 9.24 -6.01 -0.82
N ILE A 82 8.66 -6.44 0.31
CA ILE A 82 8.12 -5.52 1.32
C ILE A 82 9.27 -4.74 1.97
N SER A 83 9.19 -3.41 1.91
CA SER A 83 10.15 -2.51 2.58
C SER A 83 10.11 -2.66 4.11
N ALA A 84 11.21 -2.29 4.78
CA ALA A 84 11.28 -2.35 6.23
C ALA A 84 10.18 -1.50 6.91
N SER A 85 9.90 -0.31 6.37
CA SER A 85 8.87 0.59 6.90
C SER A 85 7.46 0.02 6.76
N LEU A 86 7.14 -0.56 5.61
CA LEU A 86 5.85 -1.23 5.42
C LEU A 86 5.70 -2.45 6.34
N ASN A 87 6.77 -3.22 6.51
CA ASN A 87 6.76 -4.39 7.40
C ASN A 87 6.47 -4.01 8.86
N GLU A 88 6.98 -2.88 9.35
CA GLU A 88 6.64 -2.39 10.70
C GLU A 88 5.17 -1.97 10.80
N ILE A 89 4.64 -1.21 9.82
CA ILE A 89 3.22 -0.83 9.80
C ILE A 89 2.30 -2.06 9.81
N LEU A 90 2.65 -3.10 9.04
CA LEU A 90 1.86 -4.33 8.99
C LEU A 90 1.91 -5.11 10.30
N LYS A 91 3.03 -5.07 11.03
CA LYS A 91 3.11 -5.65 12.38
C LYS A 91 2.21 -4.91 13.36
N ASP A 92 2.23 -3.57 13.33
CA ASP A 92 1.40 -2.73 14.19
C ASP A 92 -0.10 -2.97 13.91
N ALA A 93 -0.49 -3.00 12.64
CA ALA A 93 -1.86 -3.33 12.22
C ALA A 93 -2.29 -4.72 12.73
N GLN A 94 -1.39 -5.70 12.69
CA GLN A 94 -1.68 -7.04 13.23
C GLN A 94 -1.85 -7.02 14.76
N ALA A 95 -1.09 -6.18 15.48
CA ALA A 95 -1.21 -6.04 16.93
C ALA A 95 -2.54 -5.38 17.35
N GLU A 96 -3.03 -4.39 16.59
CA GLU A 96 -4.32 -3.73 16.85
C GLU A 96 -5.50 -4.70 16.77
N THR A 97 -5.45 -5.71 15.91
CA THR A 97 -6.52 -6.73 15.82
C THR A 97 -6.59 -7.71 16.98
N THR A 98 -5.55 -7.73 17.84
CA THR A 98 -5.49 -8.61 19.01
C THR A 98 -5.90 -7.89 20.30
N GLN A 99 -6.18 -6.57 20.23
CA GLN A 99 -6.76 -5.78 21.33
C GLN A 99 -8.28 -5.87 21.35
#